data_AF-F6Z315-F1
#
_entry.id   AF-F6Z315-F1
#
_cell.length_a   1.000
_cell.length_b   1.000
_cell.length_c   1.000
_cell.angle_alpha   90.00
_cell.angle_beta   90.00
_cell.angle_gamma   90.00
#
_symmetry.space_group_name_H-M   'P 1'
#
loop_
_entity.id
_entity.type
_entity.pdbx_description
1 polymer ?
#
loop_
_entity_poly.entity_id
_entity_poly.type
_entity_poly.pdbx_seq_one_letter_code
_entity_poly.pdbx_strand_id
1 'polypeptide(L)'
;MEEQNFQNPIPAFHFRKRFGDINWRKISSIDVDRVARELDFVTLQENISTVTFCNVDAVSDLDPLFVKLFKLAQYTIEYLLHSQEYLQSVVNDMETQASNTAAEKVGVEQQLATANAEIAKLKQENKKRRKMIEQQQLVIEAGASSYYKCPHCDKAFMNASFLQGHIQRRHPGSVSYIGDVIEHSQREQSKLSNNLKQLEADLQKERENFDSKLREAETEKTRWAEQSRRDMDRWKEEEEQKWKEELTKMKETFIQDIEGLKKK
;
A
#
# COMPACT_ATOMS: atom_id res chain seq x y z
N MET A 1 -15.44 14.56 -4.38
CA MET A 1 -15.86 13.77 -3.20
C MET A 1 -17.31 14.14 -2.96
N GLU A 2 -18.19 13.48 -3.70
CA GLU A 2 -19.63 13.60 -3.48
C GLU A 2 -19.95 12.72 -2.27
N GLU A 3 -20.43 13.35 -1.21
CA GLU A 3 -21.07 12.65 -0.10
C GLU A 3 -22.30 11.94 -0.67
N GLN A 4 -22.15 10.67 -1.02
CA GLN A 4 -23.29 9.80 -1.30
C GLN A 4 -24.08 9.67 0.00
N ASN A 5 -25.13 10.47 0.07
CA ASN A 5 -26.07 10.54 1.17
C ASN A 5 -26.77 9.19 1.28
N PHE A 6 -26.33 8.38 2.23
CA PHE A 6 -26.89 7.07 2.57
C PHE A 6 -28.24 7.24 3.26
N GLN A 7 -29.24 7.59 2.49
CA GLN A 7 -30.63 7.41 2.90
C GLN A 7 -31.15 6.24 2.08
N ASN A 8 -31.08 5.03 2.65
CA ASN A 8 -32.02 3.98 2.28
C ASN A 8 -33.33 4.34 3.00
N PRO A 9 -34.30 5.01 2.34
CA PRO A 9 -35.54 5.37 3.01
C PRO A 9 -36.20 4.08 3.47
N ILE A 10 -36.47 4.00 4.78
CA ILE A 10 -37.22 2.88 5.35
C ILE A 10 -38.55 2.80 4.58
N PRO A 11 -38.88 1.67 3.95
CA PRO A 11 -40.16 1.50 3.29
C PRO A 11 -41.28 1.80 4.27
N ALA A 12 -42.31 2.54 3.86
CA ALA A 12 -43.38 2.95 4.76
C ALA A 12 -44.07 1.71 5.39
N PHE A 13 -43.84 1.50 6.69
CA PHE A 13 -44.37 0.35 7.42
C PHE A 13 -45.80 0.60 7.90
N HIS A 14 -46.68 -0.36 7.61
CA HIS A 14 -48.06 -0.36 8.08
C HIS A 14 -48.44 -1.78 8.52
N PHE A 15 -49.03 -1.88 9.70
CA PHE A 15 -49.54 -3.17 10.19
C PHE A 15 -50.64 -3.69 9.27
N ARG A 16 -50.50 -4.95 8.85
CA ARG A 16 -51.49 -5.63 8.01
C ARG A 16 -52.76 -5.92 8.81
N LYS A 17 -53.91 -5.93 8.15
CA LYS A 17 -55.15 -6.41 8.78
C LYS A 17 -55.00 -7.91 9.09
N ARG A 18 -55.43 -8.32 10.28
CA ARG A 18 -55.40 -9.71 10.73
C ARG A 18 -56.54 -10.49 10.08
N PHE A 19 -56.19 -11.54 9.35
CA PHE A 19 -57.12 -12.39 8.63
C PHE A 19 -56.64 -13.83 8.68
N GLY A 20 -57.57 -14.78 8.71
CA GLY A 20 -57.28 -16.20 8.68
C GLY A 20 -57.70 -16.92 9.96
N ASP A 21 -58.32 -18.07 9.75
CA ASP A 21 -58.74 -18.96 10.81
C ASP A 21 -57.54 -19.66 11.44
N ILE A 22 -57.62 -19.87 12.75
CA ILE A 22 -56.58 -20.56 13.49
C ILE A 22 -56.75 -22.07 13.25
N ASN A 23 -55.73 -22.70 12.65
CA ASN A 23 -55.71 -24.16 12.52
C ASN A 23 -55.28 -24.80 13.85
N TRP A 24 -56.26 -24.98 14.74
CA TRP A 24 -56.05 -25.53 16.08
C TRP A 24 -55.41 -26.92 16.08
N ARG A 25 -55.70 -27.77 15.08
CA ARG A 25 -55.08 -29.10 14.97
C ARG A 25 -53.57 -29.01 14.73
N LYS A 26 -53.16 -28.09 13.86
CA LYS A 26 -51.73 -27.86 13.60
C LYS A 26 -51.05 -27.34 14.85
N ILE A 27 -51.64 -26.36 15.53
CA ILE A 27 -51.10 -25.80 16.77
C ILE A 27 -50.99 -26.86 17.88
N SER A 28 -52.01 -27.69 18.06
CA SER A 28 -52.01 -28.74 19.09
C SER A 28 -50.96 -29.83 18.85
N SER A 29 -50.49 -29.99 17.62
CA SER A 29 -49.44 -30.97 17.28
C SER A 29 -48.02 -30.48 17.58
N ILE A 30 -47.85 -29.18 17.87
CA ILE A 30 -46.55 -28.58 18.14
C ILE A 30 -46.19 -28.76 19.62
N ASP A 31 -45.10 -29.46 19.90
CA ASP A 31 -44.51 -29.55 21.22
C ASP A 31 -43.65 -28.31 21.50
N VAL A 32 -44.23 -27.33 22.19
CA VAL A 32 -43.58 -26.04 22.48
C VAL A 32 -42.36 -26.21 23.41
N ASP A 33 -42.41 -27.16 24.33
CA ASP A 33 -41.30 -27.40 25.26
C ASP A 33 -40.10 -28.00 24.54
N ARG A 34 -40.34 -28.89 23.58
CA ARG A 34 -39.30 -29.40 22.68
C ARG A 34 -38.74 -28.28 21.82
N VAL A 35 -39.57 -27.44 21.21
CA VAL A 35 -39.12 -26.29 20.39
C VAL A 35 -38.19 -25.38 21.20
N ALA A 36 -38.53 -25.10 22.47
CA ALA A 36 -37.70 -24.28 23.35
C ALA A 36 -36.37 -24.96 23.74
N ARG A 37 -36.39 -26.25 24.08
CA ARG A 37 -35.18 -26.99 24.48
C ARG A 37 -34.21 -27.24 23.33
N GLU A 38 -34.74 -27.56 22.14
CA GLU A 38 -33.96 -27.94 20.97
C GLU A 38 -33.65 -26.76 20.04
N LEU A 39 -34.19 -25.56 20.33
CA LEU A 39 -34.07 -24.39 19.47
C LEU A 39 -34.55 -24.71 18.04
N ASP A 40 -35.71 -25.34 17.92
CA ASP A 40 -36.30 -25.73 16.63
C ASP A 40 -36.88 -24.50 15.91
N PHE A 41 -35.99 -23.72 15.32
CA PHE A 41 -36.32 -22.53 14.56
C PHE A 41 -37.10 -22.86 13.29
N VAL A 42 -37.00 -24.09 12.76
CA VAL A 42 -37.74 -24.51 11.56
C VAL A 42 -39.23 -24.55 11.88
N THR A 43 -39.61 -25.22 12.97
CA THR A 43 -41.01 -25.25 13.43
C THR A 43 -41.53 -23.84 13.75
N LEU A 44 -40.71 -22.97 14.35
CA LEU A 44 -41.11 -21.57 14.57
C LEU A 44 -41.32 -20.81 13.25
N GLN A 45 -40.39 -20.92 12.30
CA GLN A 45 -40.43 -20.23 11.03
C GLN A 45 -41.63 -20.68 10.16
N GLU A 46 -41.97 -21.97 10.17
CA GLU A 46 -43.13 -22.50 9.44
C GLU A 46 -44.47 -22.00 9.98
N ASN A 47 -44.51 -21.58 11.25
CA ASN A 47 -45.74 -21.16 11.92
C ASN A 47 -45.80 -19.65 12.23
N ILE A 48 -44.68 -18.93 12.06
CA ILE A 48 -44.57 -17.51 12.39
C ILE A 48 -45.62 -16.65 11.67
N SER A 49 -45.88 -16.93 10.39
CA SER A 49 -46.89 -16.22 9.60
C SER A 49 -48.30 -16.44 10.17
N THR A 50 -48.64 -17.69 10.51
CA THR A 50 -49.94 -18.03 11.08
C THR A 50 -50.15 -17.36 12.43
N VAL A 51 -49.16 -17.40 13.32
CA VAL A 51 -49.26 -16.78 14.66
C VAL A 51 -49.37 -15.26 14.57
N THR A 52 -48.58 -14.64 13.69
CA THR A 52 -48.49 -13.18 13.54
C THR A 52 -49.76 -12.57 12.94
N PHE A 53 -50.38 -13.25 11.98
CA PHE A 53 -51.45 -12.68 11.16
C PHE A 53 -52.87 -13.25 11.42
N CYS A 54 -53.02 -14.27 12.27
CA CYS A 54 -54.33 -14.85 12.57
C CYS A 54 -55.30 -13.87 13.25
N ASN A 55 -56.60 -14.12 13.06
CA ASN A 55 -57.65 -13.32 13.68
C ASN A 55 -58.03 -13.84 15.08
N VAL A 56 -57.38 -13.32 16.12
CA VAL A 56 -57.70 -13.68 17.51
C VAL A 56 -59.09 -13.20 17.97
N ASP A 57 -59.66 -12.16 17.34
CA ASP A 57 -61.00 -11.65 17.69
C ASP A 57 -62.11 -12.62 17.29
N ALA A 58 -61.84 -13.56 16.39
CA ALA A 58 -62.79 -14.57 15.96
C ALA A 58 -62.93 -15.73 16.97
N VAL A 59 -62.07 -15.80 18.00
CA VAL A 59 -62.07 -16.88 18.98
C VAL A 59 -62.99 -16.53 20.14
N SER A 60 -63.99 -17.38 20.38
CA SER A 60 -64.95 -17.24 21.49
C SER A 60 -64.30 -17.53 22.84
N ASP A 61 -64.90 -17.02 23.92
CA ASP A 61 -64.57 -17.38 25.31
C ASP A 61 -63.14 -17.11 25.79
N LEU A 62 -62.44 -16.17 25.14
CA LEU A 62 -61.14 -15.67 25.61
C LEU A 62 -61.28 -14.44 26.50
N ASP A 63 -60.44 -14.36 27.53
CA ASP A 63 -60.31 -13.17 28.36
C ASP A 63 -59.80 -11.98 27.50
N PRO A 64 -60.49 -10.83 27.54
CA PRO A 64 -60.08 -9.63 26.80
C PRO A 64 -58.64 -9.16 27.04
N LEU A 65 -58.07 -9.39 28.24
CA LEU A 65 -56.68 -9.06 28.56
C LEU A 65 -55.70 -9.95 27.79
N PHE A 66 -55.99 -11.24 27.66
CA PHE A 66 -55.19 -12.17 26.85
C PHE A 66 -55.26 -11.84 25.37
N VAL A 67 -56.44 -11.44 24.87
CA VAL A 67 -56.59 -10.98 23.47
C VAL A 67 -55.72 -9.75 23.22
N LYS A 68 -55.71 -8.77 24.15
CA LYS A 68 -54.83 -7.59 24.04
C LYS A 68 -53.35 -7.96 24.07
N LEU A 69 -52.94 -8.82 25.00
CA LEU A 69 -51.56 -9.29 25.11
C LEU A 69 -51.10 -10.00 23.83
N PHE A 70 -51.94 -10.89 23.28
CA PHE A 70 -51.65 -11.61 22.06
C PHE A 70 -51.55 -10.67 20.84
N LYS A 71 -52.47 -9.70 20.72
CA LYS A 71 -52.37 -8.66 19.67
C LYS A 71 -51.10 -7.83 19.77
N LEU A 72 -50.68 -7.46 20.98
CA LEU A 72 -49.38 -6.80 21.19
C LEU A 72 -48.24 -7.69 20.69
N ALA A 73 -48.23 -8.97 21.05
CA ALA A 73 -47.24 -9.93 20.55
C ALA A 73 -47.26 -10.02 19.00
N GLN A 74 -48.45 -10.10 18.38
CA GLN A 74 -48.59 -10.11 16.92
C GLN A 74 -48.01 -8.86 16.26
N TYR A 75 -48.27 -7.66 16.80
CA TYR A 75 -47.71 -6.42 16.27
C TYR A 75 -46.20 -6.35 16.48
N THR A 76 -45.70 -6.80 17.63
CA THR A 76 -44.27 -6.89 17.90
C THR A 76 -43.58 -7.82 16.90
N ILE A 77 -44.13 -9.02 16.66
CA ILE A 77 -43.54 -9.98 15.70
C ILE A 77 -43.57 -9.41 14.27
N GLU A 78 -44.67 -8.80 13.82
CA GLU A 78 -44.74 -8.19 12.49
C GLU A 78 -43.69 -7.08 12.31
N TYR A 79 -43.51 -6.23 13.33
CA TYR A 79 -42.50 -5.20 13.31
C TYR A 79 -41.07 -5.78 13.27
N LEU A 80 -40.81 -6.84 14.05
CA LEU A 80 -39.53 -7.52 14.03
C LEU A 80 -39.23 -8.16 12.68
N LEU A 81 -40.21 -8.80 12.04
CA LEU A 81 -40.07 -9.35 10.69
C LEU A 81 -39.75 -8.26 9.66
N HIS A 82 -40.47 -7.14 9.71
CA HIS A 82 -40.19 -6.00 8.83
C HIS A 82 -38.78 -5.41 9.07
N SER A 83 -38.39 -5.27 10.34
CA SER A 83 -37.05 -4.79 10.69
C SER A 83 -35.96 -5.75 10.21
N GLN A 84 -36.18 -7.06 10.31
CA GLN A 84 -35.26 -8.06 9.78
C GLN A 84 -35.11 -7.95 8.27
N GLU A 85 -36.21 -7.85 7.52
CA GLU A 85 -36.19 -7.67 6.05
C GLU A 85 -35.46 -6.37 5.66
N TYR A 86 -35.75 -5.27 6.35
CA TYR A 86 -35.08 -3.99 6.11
C TYR A 86 -33.57 -4.08 6.39
N LEU A 87 -33.17 -4.61 7.54
CA LEU A 87 -31.76 -4.77 7.89
C LEU A 87 -31.04 -5.69 6.91
N GLN A 88 -31.68 -6.78 6.47
CA GLN A 88 -31.11 -7.67 5.45
C GLN A 88 -30.90 -6.93 4.12
N SER A 89 -31.85 -6.10 3.69
CA SER A 89 -31.70 -5.28 2.48
C SER A 89 -30.52 -4.32 2.62
N VAL A 90 -30.42 -3.60 3.74
CA VAL A 90 -29.31 -2.66 3.99
C VAL A 90 -27.96 -3.38 3.97
N VAL A 91 -27.87 -4.55 4.61
CA VAL A 91 -26.63 -5.35 4.62
C VAL A 91 -26.26 -5.78 3.20
N ASN A 92 -27.22 -6.28 2.41
CA ASN A 92 -26.97 -6.71 1.03
C ASN A 92 -26.52 -5.54 0.13
N ASP A 93 -27.14 -4.36 0.28
CA ASP A 93 -26.76 -3.16 -0.46
C ASP A 93 -25.34 -2.72 -0.10
N MET A 94 -25.03 -2.69 1.20
CA MET A 94 -23.69 -2.35 1.70
C MET A 94 -22.62 -3.36 1.22
N GLU A 95 -22.93 -4.64 1.24
CA GLU A 95 -22.03 -5.69 0.75
C GLU A 95 -21.76 -5.54 -0.75
N THR A 96 -22.81 -5.28 -1.53
CA THR A 96 -22.69 -5.03 -2.98
C THR A 96 -21.83 -3.81 -3.27
N GLN A 97 -22.03 -2.71 -2.55
CA GLN A 97 -21.23 -1.49 -2.71
C GLN A 97 -19.78 -1.69 -2.28
N ALA A 98 -19.54 -2.43 -1.19
CA ALA A 98 -18.19 -2.77 -0.75
C ALA A 98 -17.45 -3.60 -1.81
N SER A 99 -18.14 -4.58 -2.40
CA SER A 99 -17.60 -5.38 -3.50
C SER A 99 -17.27 -4.52 -4.73
N ASN A 100 -18.16 -3.60 -5.12
CA ASN A 100 -17.93 -2.71 -6.26
C ASN A 100 -16.75 -1.75 -6.01
N THR A 101 -16.70 -1.12 -4.84
CA THR A 101 -15.59 -0.24 -4.43
C THR A 101 -14.26 -1.00 -4.44
N ALA A 102 -14.25 -2.24 -3.97
CA ALA A 102 -13.06 -3.08 -3.99
C ALA A 102 -12.58 -3.37 -5.42
N ALA A 103 -13.50 -3.67 -6.34
CA ALA A 103 -13.17 -3.88 -7.76
C ALA A 103 -12.62 -2.60 -8.42
N GLU A 104 -13.24 -1.45 -8.16
CA GLU A 104 -12.76 -0.14 -8.65
C GLU A 104 -11.36 0.19 -8.13
N LYS A 105 -11.12 -0.05 -6.83
CA LYS A 105 -9.81 0.15 -6.20
C LYS A 105 -8.73 -0.67 -6.91
N VAL A 106 -8.97 -1.95 -7.20
CA VAL A 106 -8.04 -2.81 -7.93
C VAL A 106 -7.74 -2.24 -9.32
N GLY A 107 -8.76 -1.74 -10.03
CA GLY A 107 -8.60 -1.08 -11.32
C GLY A 107 -7.70 0.15 -11.25
N VAL A 108 -7.90 1.01 -10.25
CA VAL A 108 -7.08 2.22 -10.04
C VAL A 108 -5.65 1.85 -9.65
N GLU A 109 -5.44 0.86 -8.78
CA GLU A 109 -4.11 0.38 -8.40
C GLU A 109 -3.32 -0.13 -9.61
N GLN A 110 -3.98 -0.83 -10.54
CA GLN A 110 -3.34 -1.30 -11.76
C GLN A 110 -2.97 -0.16 -12.73
N GLN A 111 -3.84 0.86 -12.85
CA GLN A 111 -3.53 2.07 -13.62
C GLN A 111 -2.34 2.83 -13.01
N LEU A 112 -2.31 2.96 -11.68
CA LEU A 112 -1.22 3.61 -10.95
C LEU A 112 0.11 2.87 -11.16
N ALA A 113 0.11 1.53 -11.09
CA ALA A 113 1.29 0.72 -11.35
C ALA A 113 1.82 0.93 -12.78
N THR A 114 0.92 0.96 -13.77
CA THR A 114 1.25 1.19 -15.18
C THR A 114 1.86 2.58 -15.39
N ALA A 115 1.22 3.62 -14.85
CA ALA A 115 1.71 5.00 -14.95
C ALA A 115 3.09 5.16 -14.28
N ASN A 116 3.31 4.53 -13.12
CA ASN A 116 4.60 4.57 -12.44
C ASN A 116 5.71 3.88 -13.26
N ALA A 117 5.41 2.76 -13.91
CA ALA A 117 6.35 2.07 -14.80
C ALA A 117 6.72 2.96 -16.01
N GLU A 118 5.74 3.66 -16.59
CA GLU A 118 5.98 4.59 -17.69
C GLU A 118 6.83 5.79 -17.25
N ILE A 119 6.54 6.38 -16.09
CA ILE A 119 7.36 7.45 -15.51
C ILE A 119 8.80 6.99 -15.30
N ALA A 120 9.01 5.77 -14.79
CA ALA A 120 10.35 5.22 -14.60
C ALA A 120 11.11 5.09 -15.93
N LYS A 121 10.45 4.59 -16.98
CA LYS A 121 10.99 4.49 -18.33
C LYS A 121 11.36 5.87 -18.89
N LEU A 122 10.44 6.83 -18.82
CA LEU A 122 10.66 8.20 -19.29
C LEU A 122 11.79 8.90 -18.52
N LYS A 123 11.93 8.66 -17.21
CA LYS A 123 13.07 9.16 -16.41
C LYS A 123 14.40 8.58 -16.90
N GLN A 124 14.45 7.29 -17.21
CA GLN A 124 15.66 6.65 -17.76
C GLN A 124 16.02 7.22 -19.13
N GLU A 125 15.04 7.39 -20.02
CA GLU A 125 15.25 7.99 -21.35
C GLU A 125 15.72 9.43 -21.25
N ASN A 126 15.09 10.25 -20.40
CA ASN A 126 15.52 11.63 -20.14
C ASN A 126 16.94 11.69 -19.58
N LYS A 127 17.32 10.78 -18.68
CA LYS A 127 18.70 10.69 -18.17
C LYS A 127 19.70 10.39 -19.29
N LYS A 128 19.37 9.48 -20.21
CA LYS A 128 20.21 9.17 -21.38
C LYS A 128 20.34 10.37 -22.31
N ARG A 129 19.23 11.04 -22.65
CA ARG A 129 19.22 12.25 -23.49
C ARG A 129 20.04 13.37 -22.87
N ARG A 130 19.90 13.63 -21.57
CA ARG A 130 20.72 14.61 -20.84
C ARG A 130 22.21 14.32 -20.98
N LYS A 131 22.64 13.08 -20.77
CA LYS A 131 24.06 12.70 -20.93
C LYS A 131 24.56 12.91 -22.35
N MET A 132 23.75 12.58 -23.36
CA MET A 132 24.10 12.79 -24.76
C MET A 132 24.26 14.29 -25.07
N ILE A 133 23.34 15.13 -24.59
CA ILE A 133 23.42 16.58 -24.75
C ILE A 133 24.65 17.14 -24.03
N GLU A 134 24.94 16.70 -22.81
CA GLU A 134 26.13 17.10 -22.05
C GLU A 134 27.43 16.72 -22.78
N GLN A 135 27.52 15.51 -23.33
CA GLN A 135 28.65 15.10 -24.17
C GLN A 135 28.78 15.93 -25.45
N GLN A 136 27.67 16.20 -26.14
CA GLN A 136 27.67 17.05 -27.33
C GLN A 136 28.10 18.47 -27.00
N GLN A 137 27.63 19.02 -25.89
CA GLN A 137 28.00 20.36 -25.41
C GLN A 137 29.51 20.45 -25.11
N LEU A 138 30.08 19.43 -24.45
CA LEU A 138 31.54 19.35 -24.22
C LEU A 138 32.34 19.33 -25.53
N VAL A 139 31.89 18.58 -26.54
CA VAL A 139 32.54 18.56 -27.86
C VAL A 139 32.43 19.93 -28.54
N ILE A 140 31.29 20.61 -28.43
CA ILE A 140 31.10 21.95 -28.97
C ILE A 140 31.98 22.97 -28.24
N GLU A 141 32.11 22.91 -26.91
CA GLU A 141 32.96 23.83 -26.13
C GLU A 141 34.45 23.61 -26.39
N ALA A 142 34.88 22.34 -26.45
CA ALA A 142 36.24 21.98 -26.84
C ALA A 142 36.53 22.40 -28.31
N GLY A 143 35.55 22.26 -29.20
CA GLY A 143 35.63 22.67 -30.60
C GLY A 143 35.56 24.19 -30.81
N ALA A 144 34.79 24.91 -29.99
CA ALA A 144 34.62 26.36 -30.05
C ALA A 144 35.87 27.11 -29.59
N SER A 145 36.72 26.46 -28.79
CA SER A 145 38.08 26.93 -28.47
C SER A 145 39.14 26.43 -29.45
N SER A 146 38.78 25.52 -30.38
CA SER A 146 39.67 24.87 -31.35
C SER A 146 39.71 25.55 -32.72
N TYR A 147 39.20 26.78 -32.85
CA TYR A 147 39.44 27.55 -34.08
C TYR A 147 40.91 27.99 -34.14
N TYR A 148 41.60 27.60 -35.21
CA TYR A 148 42.99 27.93 -35.47
C TYR A 148 43.06 29.38 -35.98
N LYS A 149 43.37 30.33 -35.09
CA LYS A 149 43.50 31.76 -35.43
C LYS A 149 44.83 32.03 -36.14
N CYS A 150 44.80 32.88 -37.17
CA CYS A 150 46.02 33.32 -37.83
C CYS A 150 46.79 34.31 -36.93
N PRO A 151 48.11 34.13 -36.72
CA PRO A 151 48.92 35.08 -35.93
C PRO A 151 49.13 36.43 -36.63
N HIS A 152 48.82 36.51 -37.93
CA HIS A 152 49.15 37.65 -38.78
C HIS A 152 47.92 38.40 -39.31
N CYS A 153 46.70 37.92 -39.02
CA CYS A 153 45.45 38.60 -39.34
C CYS A 153 44.28 38.04 -38.51
N ASP A 154 43.13 38.72 -38.49
CA ASP A 154 41.97 38.34 -37.65
C ASP A 154 41.15 37.14 -38.17
N LYS A 155 41.71 36.32 -39.08
CA LYS A 155 41.01 35.15 -39.62
C LYS A 155 41.18 33.92 -38.74
N ALA A 156 40.08 33.21 -38.49
CA ALA A 156 40.06 31.95 -37.76
C ALA A 156 39.56 30.81 -38.66
N PHE A 157 40.16 29.62 -38.50
CA PHE A 157 39.89 28.47 -39.36
C PHE A 157 39.44 27.26 -38.54
N MET A 158 38.53 26.45 -39.09
CA MET A 158 38.00 25.25 -38.41
C MET A 158 39.03 24.11 -38.28
N ASN A 159 40.12 24.12 -39.05
CA ASN A 159 41.16 23.09 -38.98
C ASN A 159 42.57 23.67 -39.19
N ALA A 160 43.59 22.93 -38.73
CA ALA A 160 45.00 23.34 -38.80
C ALA A 160 45.50 23.40 -40.25
N SER A 161 45.07 22.49 -41.12
CA SER A 161 45.49 22.43 -42.53
C SER A 161 45.04 23.66 -43.34
N PHE A 162 43.84 24.18 -43.09
CA PHE A 162 43.34 25.41 -43.72
C PHE A 162 44.07 26.64 -43.20
N LEU A 163 44.38 26.69 -41.90
CA LEU A 163 45.26 27.75 -41.36
C LEU A 163 46.65 27.69 -42.01
N GLN A 164 47.26 26.50 -42.10
CA GLN A 164 48.61 26.33 -42.64
C GLN A 164 48.67 26.70 -44.13
N GLY A 165 47.68 26.28 -44.93
CA GLY A 165 47.53 26.72 -46.32
C GLY A 165 47.19 28.21 -46.46
N HIS A 166 46.54 28.83 -45.47
CA HIS A 166 46.34 30.28 -45.43
C HIS A 166 47.65 31.03 -45.17
N ILE A 167 48.42 30.63 -44.15
CA ILE A 167 49.73 31.21 -43.81
C ILE A 167 50.67 31.08 -45.01
N GLN A 168 50.72 29.91 -45.66
CA GLN A 168 51.63 29.68 -46.78
C GLN A 168 51.31 30.55 -48.01
N ARG A 169 50.04 30.90 -48.24
CA ARG A 169 49.62 31.71 -49.40
C ARG A 169 49.60 33.21 -49.14
N ARG A 170 49.30 33.63 -47.91
CA ARG A 170 49.07 35.04 -47.55
C ARG A 170 50.14 35.62 -46.64
N HIS A 171 50.92 34.76 -45.99
CA HIS A 171 52.06 35.10 -45.12
C HIS A 171 53.32 34.27 -45.44
N PRO A 172 53.78 34.22 -46.71
CA PRO A 172 54.87 33.34 -47.16
C PRO A 172 56.25 33.64 -46.52
N GLY A 173 56.41 34.77 -45.81
CA GLY A 173 57.64 35.14 -45.10
C GLY A 173 57.74 34.65 -43.65
N SER A 174 56.71 34.02 -43.10
CA SER A 174 56.58 33.73 -41.65
C SER A 174 57.07 32.34 -41.23
N VAL A 175 57.91 31.67 -42.02
CA VAL A 175 58.28 30.24 -41.86
C VAL A 175 59.12 29.97 -40.58
N SER A 176 59.59 31.01 -39.88
CA SER A 176 60.39 30.87 -38.65
C SER A 176 59.60 30.40 -37.40
N TYR A 177 58.27 30.32 -37.45
CA TYR A 177 57.43 30.09 -36.26
C TYR A 177 57.26 28.61 -35.86
N ILE A 178 57.80 27.65 -36.64
CA ILE A 178 57.52 26.22 -36.44
C ILE A 178 58.31 25.63 -35.25
N GLY A 179 59.51 26.13 -34.95
CA GLY A 179 60.34 25.64 -33.83
C GLY A 179 59.73 25.91 -32.45
N ASP A 180 59.30 27.14 -32.20
CA ASP A 180 58.72 27.55 -30.91
C ASP A 180 57.38 26.84 -30.64
N VAL A 181 56.59 26.55 -31.68
CA VAL A 181 55.32 25.82 -31.57
C VAL A 181 55.55 24.36 -31.18
N ILE A 182 56.59 23.71 -31.71
CA ILE A 182 56.93 22.33 -31.36
C ILE A 182 57.41 22.25 -29.92
N GLU A 183 58.27 23.17 -29.48
CA GLU A 183 58.77 23.18 -28.10
C GLU A 183 57.64 23.50 -27.10
N HIS A 184 56.78 24.46 -27.40
CA HIS A 184 55.58 24.74 -26.61
C HIS A 184 54.64 23.52 -26.56
N SER A 185 54.40 22.87 -27.71
CA SER A 185 53.56 21.66 -27.78
C SER A 185 54.13 20.51 -26.94
N GLN A 186 55.44 20.29 -26.95
CA GLN A 186 56.09 19.27 -26.12
C GLN A 186 56.02 19.57 -24.63
N ARG A 187 56.15 20.85 -24.22
CA ARG A 187 55.97 21.27 -22.82
C ARG A 187 54.53 21.06 -22.36
N GLU A 188 53.55 21.41 -23.18
CA GLU A 188 52.13 21.19 -22.88
C GLU A 188 51.77 19.71 -22.84
N GLN A 189 52.30 18.89 -23.76
CA GLN A 189 52.15 17.43 -23.72
C GLN A 189 52.75 16.82 -22.45
N SER A 190 53.90 17.31 -21.99
CA SER A 190 54.54 16.85 -20.76
C SER A 190 53.72 17.20 -19.52
N LYS A 191 53.17 18.43 -19.46
CA LYS A 191 52.24 18.84 -18.39
C LYS A 191 50.99 17.98 -18.39
N LEU A 192 50.39 17.74 -19.57
CA LEU A 192 49.19 16.93 -19.70
C LEU A 192 49.42 15.48 -19.27
N SER A 193 50.58 14.90 -19.63
CA SER A 193 50.97 13.56 -19.20
C SER A 193 51.14 13.46 -17.68
N ASN A 194 51.75 14.46 -17.05
CA ASN A 194 51.89 14.51 -15.59
C ASN A 194 50.54 14.67 -14.90
N ASN A 195 49.65 15.51 -15.43
CA ASN A 195 48.30 15.69 -14.90
C ASN A 195 47.47 14.41 -15.01
N LEU A 196 47.60 13.66 -16.10
CA LEU A 196 46.94 12.36 -16.27
C LEU A 196 47.42 11.35 -15.23
N LYS A 197 48.73 11.22 -15.01
CA LYS A 197 49.28 10.33 -13.98
C LYS A 197 48.82 10.70 -12.58
N GLN A 198 48.75 12.00 -12.27
CA GLN A 198 48.27 12.48 -10.98
C GLN A 198 46.79 12.14 -10.80
N LEU A 199 45.96 12.38 -11.83
CA LEU A 199 44.54 12.07 -11.79
C LEU A 199 44.28 10.56 -11.65
N GLU A 200 45.07 9.71 -12.33
CA GLU A 200 45.01 8.26 -12.17
C GLU A 200 45.33 7.83 -10.73
N ALA A 201 46.35 8.42 -10.11
CA ALA A 201 46.70 8.15 -8.72
C ALA A 201 45.59 8.60 -7.74
N ASP A 202 45.00 9.77 -7.98
CA ASP A 202 43.93 10.30 -7.14
C ASP A 202 42.66 9.43 -7.24
N LEU A 203 42.29 8.99 -8.45
CA LEU A 203 41.16 8.09 -8.68
C LEU A 203 41.37 6.71 -8.03
N GLN A 204 42.59 6.18 -8.09
CA GLN A 204 42.93 4.92 -7.42
C GLN A 204 42.76 5.05 -5.90
N LYS A 205 43.21 6.17 -5.31
CA LYS A 205 43.07 6.45 -3.88
C LYS A 205 41.61 6.60 -3.47
N GLU A 206 40.79 7.29 -4.27
CA GLU A 206 39.35 7.39 -4.01
C GLU A 206 38.66 6.04 -4.05
N ARG A 207 39.03 5.18 -5.02
CA ARG A 207 38.50 3.81 -5.12
C ARG A 207 38.83 2.98 -3.88
N GLU A 208 40.08 3.02 -3.41
CA GLU A 208 40.50 2.30 -2.20
C GLU A 208 39.78 2.82 -0.94
N ASN A 209 39.63 4.14 -0.80
CA ASN A 209 38.87 4.74 0.29
C ASN A 209 37.40 4.32 0.27
N PHE A 210 36.79 4.24 -0.92
CA PHE A 210 35.40 3.81 -1.08
C PHE A 210 35.22 2.33 -0.70
N ASP A 211 36.12 1.46 -1.18
CA ASP A 211 36.12 0.04 -0.83
C ASP A 211 36.31 -0.20 0.68
N SER A 212 37.17 0.59 1.33
CA SER A 212 37.35 0.54 2.81
C SER A 212 36.07 0.90 3.54
N LYS A 213 35.42 2.02 3.15
CA LYS A 213 34.15 2.45 3.76
C LYS A 213 33.02 1.44 3.57
N LEU A 214 32.97 0.77 2.42
CA LEU A 214 31.97 -0.26 2.14
C LEU A 214 32.14 -1.46 3.08
N ARG A 215 33.38 -1.91 3.30
CA ARG A 215 33.69 -2.99 4.24
C ARG A 215 33.33 -2.61 5.67
N GLU A 216 33.67 -1.40 6.10
CA GLU A 216 33.31 -0.88 7.43
C GLU A 216 31.79 -0.90 7.64
N ALA A 217 31.01 -0.36 6.70
CA ALA A 217 29.55 -0.35 6.77
C ALA A 217 28.95 -1.77 6.80
N GLU A 218 29.52 -2.72 6.06
CA GLU A 218 29.08 -4.12 6.09
C GLU A 218 29.39 -4.80 7.43
N THR A 219 30.56 -4.52 8.02
CA THR A 219 30.90 -5.01 9.37
C THR A 219 30.02 -4.39 10.45
N GLU A 220 29.64 -3.13 10.31
CA GLU A 220 28.75 -2.46 11.26
C GLU A 220 27.32 -3.01 11.15
N LYS A 221 26.83 -3.22 9.92
CA LYS A 221 25.53 -3.85 9.67
C LYS A 221 25.44 -5.25 10.25
N THR A 222 26.49 -6.07 10.09
CA THR A 222 26.53 -7.43 10.65
C THR A 222 26.57 -7.42 12.18
N ARG A 223 27.36 -6.52 12.79
CA ARG A 223 27.37 -6.32 14.25
C ARG A 223 26.01 -5.89 14.78
N TRP A 224 25.35 -4.93 14.13
CA TRP A 224 24.01 -4.48 14.50
C TRP A 224 22.98 -5.60 14.41
N ALA A 225 23.02 -6.41 13.35
CA ALA A 225 22.14 -7.56 13.20
C ALA A 225 22.37 -8.63 14.28
N GLU A 226 23.62 -8.90 14.62
CA GLU A 226 23.95 -9.84 15.70
C GLU A 226 23.51 -9.33 17.07
N GLN A 227 23.72 -8.04 17.36
CA GLN A 227 23.25 -7.41 18.58
C GLN A 227 21.72 -7.43 18.68
N SER A 228 21.01 -7.05 17.61
CA SER A 228 19.55 -7.09 17.56
C SER A 228 19.01 -8.51 17.79
N ARG A 229 19.68 -9.53 17.25
CA ARG A 229 19.31 -10.93 17.49
C ARG A 229 19.47 -11.31 18.96
N ARG A 230 20.61 -10.95 19.58
CA ARG A 230 20.85 -11.20 21.01
C ARG A 230 19.82 -10.51 21.90
N ASP A 231 19.44 -9.27 21.58
CA ASP A 231 18.43 -8.53 22.33
C ASP A 231 17.04 -9.15 22.15
N MET A 232 16.70 -9.62 20.95
CA MET A 232 15.45 -10.35 20.69
C MET A 232 15.40 -11.67 21.48
N ASP A 233 16.50 -12.44 21.50
CA ASP A 233 16.56 -13.71 22.21
C ASP A 233 16.42 -13.50 23.73
N ARG A 234 17.11 -12.48 24.28
CA ARG A 234 16.96 -12.08 25.69
C ARG A 234 15.50 -11.72 26.03
N TRP A 235 14.85 -10.92 25.19
CA TRP A 235 13.45 -10.53 25.41
C TRP A 235 12.51 -11.73 25.37
N LYS A 236 12.72 -12.68 24.46
CA LYS A 236 11.92 -13.92 24.42
C LYS A 236 12.07 -14.74 25.69
N GLU A 237 13.28 -14.88 26.21
CA GLU A 237 13.53 -15.58 27.47
C GLU A 237 12.82 -14.89 28.64
N GLU A 238 12.89 -13.56 28.72
CA GLU A 238 12.20 -12.78 29.75
C GLU A 238 10.67 -12.94 29.68
N GLU A 239 10.07 -12.89 28.49
CA GLU A 239 8.64 -13.12 28.31
C GLU A 239 8.24 -14.56 28.64
N GLU A 240 9.02 -15.55 28.23
CA GLU A 240 8.76 -16.96 28.57
C GLU A 240 8.78 -17.18 30.08
N GLN A 241 9.71 -16.53 30.81
CA GLN A 241 9.75 -16.58 32.27
C GLN A 241 8.51 -15.93 32.89
N LYS A 242 8.10 -14.74 32.44
CA LYS A 242 6.86 -14.11 32.92
C LYS A 242 5.64 -15.00 32.69
N TRP A 243 5.52 -15.62 31.51
CA TRP A 243 4.43 -16.55 31.22
C TRP A 243 4.44 -17.77 32.14
N LYS A 244 5.62 -18.32 32.45
CA LYS A 244 5.75 -19.43 33.42
C LYS A 244 5.35 -19.00 34.83
N GLU A 245 5.73 -17.80 35.26
CA GLU A 245 5.34 -17.25 36.55
C GLU A 245 3.82 -17.03 36.64
N GLU A 246 3.21 -16.41 35.63
CA GLU A 246 1.75 -16.19 35.57
C GLU A 246 0.97 -17.52 35.52
N LEU A 247 1.46 -18.50 34.76
CA LEU A 247 0.85 -19.84 34.73
C LEU A 247 0.96 -20.53 36.10
N THR A 248 2.05 -20.33 36.82
CA THR A 248 2.25 -20.88 38.17
C THR A 248 1.28 -20.24 39.15
N LYS A 249 1.15 -18.90 39.14
CA LYS A 249 0.16 -18.17 39.94
C LYS A 249 -1.27 -18.63 39.65
N MET A 250 -1.62 -18.79 38.37
CA MET A 250 -2.95 -19.28 37.97
C MET A 250 -3.22 -20.70 38.48
N LYS A 251 -2.22 -21.59 38.43
CA LYS A 251 -2.33 -22.94 39.00
C LYS A 251 -2.53 -22.89 40.52
N GLU A 252 -1.78 -22.05 41.22
CA GLU A 252 -1.92 -21.87 42.67
C GLU A 252 -3.31 -21.37 43.05
N THR A 253 -3.83 -20.35 42.35
CA THR A 253 -5.21 -19.86 42.59
C THR A 253 -6.25 -20.94 42.32
N PHE A 254 -6.08 -21.73 41.25
CA PHE A 254 -7.02 -22.81 40.93
C PHE A 254 -7.01 -23.93 41.98
N ILE A 255 -5.83 -24.26 42.53
CA ILE A 255 -5.71 -25.23 43.63
C ILE A 255 -6.38 -24.69 44.89
N GLN A 256 -6.17 -23.41 45.24
CA GLN A 256 -6.82 -22.78 46.39
C GLN A 256 -8.36 -22.80 46.26
N ASP A 257 -8.89 -22.52 45.07
CA ASP A 257 -10.33 -22.57 44.80
C ASP A 257 -10.90 -24.00 44.97
N ILE A 258 -10.20 -25.02 44.47
CA ILE A 258 -10.58 -26.43 44.66
C ILE A 258 -10.59 -26.81 46.15
N GLU A 259 -9.57 -26.39 46.91
CA GLU A 259 -9.53 -26.63 48.35
C GLU A 259 -10.63 -25.89 49.11
N GLY A 260 -10.98 -24.68 48.66
CA GLY A 260 -12.12 -23.91 49.20
C GLY A 260 -13.46 -24.60 48.96
N LEU A 261 -13.65 -25.21 47.80
CA LEU A 261 -14.87 -25.98 47.47
C LEU A 261 -15.00 -27.26 48.28
N LYS A 262 -13.89 -27.92 48.64
CA LYS A 262 -13.91 -29.13 49.50
C LYS A 262 -14.23 -28.85 50.97
N LYS A 263 -14.16 -27.59 51.41
CA LYS A 263 -14.41 -27.17 52.80
C LYS A 263 -15.85 -26.65 53.03
N LYS A 264 -16.69 -26.64 52.00
CA LYS A 264 -18.14 -26.37 52.08
C LYS A 264 -18.92 -27.68 51.97
#